data_AF-A0A1H7J8Q7-F1
#
_entry.id   AF-A0A1H7J8Q7-F1
#
_cell.length_a   1.000
_cell.length_b   1.000
_cell.length_c   1.000
_cell.angle_alpha   90.00
_cell.angle_beta   90.00
_cell.angle_gamma   90.00
#
_symmetry.space_group_name_H-M   'P 1'
#
loop_
_entity.id
_entity.type
_entity.pdbx_description
1 polymer ?
#
loop_
_entity_poly.entity_id
_entity_poly.type
_entity_poly.pdbx_seq_one_letter_code
_entity_poly.pdbx_strand_id
1 'polypeptide(L)'
;MREPVEVVSGPNRKMSMASEHKPEVDKELSEIRKEVIEARNLVIKTDNLLKNLHAEVKAVGKRHEDFQKRQWISSGVAYALFAILAGGGALLISNARTSTAGAERERLEKMVTDLTSELEKQRTELAANQGAQRSAAEVYKLMTTLPGDERLKGIDALVKLDTTRLSGLERQALNDRATLLRKEIGDAAFERGKAAFRRNDMNGTVEDLSRFMAMNPTEADALDASFFLGAAYNNLGKHDKAVPLLARFVDGDKRSKTRDYAMVLLAQSYQETNQVEKALATVRDAIANYPATQYLGAMRARLNSAKRQLAGPDAAPAVPAPAVAAPAPAAPAPAAPAPAAPAGQ
;
A
#
# COMPACT_ATOMS: atom_id res chain seq x y z
N MET A 1 140.45 -3.18 -40.88
CA MET A 1 141.23 -1.95 -40.70
C MET A 1 141.98 -2.04 -39.38
N ARG A 2 143.32 -2.09 -39.44
CA ARG A 2 144.37 -1.70 -38.46
C ARG A 2 144.22 -2.11 -36.97
N GLU A 3 145.06 -3.08 -36.57
CA GLU A 3 145.92 -3.31 -35.35
C GLU A 3 145.95 -2.30 -34.17
N PRO A 4 146.68 -2.54 -33.03
CA PRO A 4 147.39 -3.76 -32.48
C PRO A 4 147.12 -4.04 -30.97
N VAL A 5 147.33 -5.24 -30.40
CA VAL A 5 148.53 -5.84 -29.73
C VAL A 5 149.17 -5.02 -28.59
N GLU A 6 149.25 -5.59 -27.37
CA GLU A 6 150.47 -5.53 -26.56
C GLU A 6 150.55 -6.71 -25.56
N VAL A 7 151.74 -7.31 -25.49
CA VAL A 7 152.18 -8.48 -24.73
C VAL A 7 153.45 -8.06 -23.96
N VAL A 8 153.90 -8.91 -23.03
CA VAL A 8 155.30 -9.06 -22.53
C VAL A 8 155.51 -8.43 -21.14
N SER A 9 155.64 -9.20 -20.04
CA SER A 9 156.66 -10.20 -19.64
C SER A 9 157.88 -9.58 -18.96
N GLY A 10 158.31 -10.17 -17.84
CA GLY A 10 159.70 -10.05 -17.36
C GLY A 10 159.90 -10.07 -15.84
N PRO A 11 161.11 -10.43 -15.34
CA PRO A 11 161.27 -11.69 -14.61
C PRO A 11 162.07 -11.64 -13.29
N ASN A 12 161.81 -12.66 -12.46
CA ASN A 12 162.67 -13.48 -11.58
C ASN A 12 164.06 -12.98 -11.07
N ARG A 13 164.28 -13.02 -9.74
CA ARG A 13 165.60 -13.38 -9.14
C ARG A 13 165.54 -13.92 -7.69
N LYS A 14 165.78 -15.24 -7.60
CA LYS A 14 166.43 -16.12 -6.60
C LYS A 14 167.01 -15.52 -5.29
N MET A 15 166.84 -16.23 -4.15
CA MET A 15 167.86 -17.04 -3.42
C MET A 15 167.31 -17.55 -2.06
N SER A 16 167.18 -18.88 -1.85
CA SER A 16 167.89 -19.75 -0.87
C SER A 16 167.85 -19.26 0.60
N MET A 17 167.43 -19.99 1.63
CA MET A 17 167.79 -21.35 2.10
C MET A 17 166.78 -21.83 3.18
N ALA A 18 166.78 -23.14 3.44
CA ALA A 18 166.14 -23.93 4.53
C ALA A 18 166.19 -23.29 5.95
N SER A 19 165.39 -23.61 6.99
CA SER A 19 164.47 -24.71 7.36
C SER A 19 163.68 -24.36 8.66
N GLU A 20 162.50 -24.98 8.84
CA GLU A 20 161.69 -25.23 10.08
C GLU A 20 160.92 -24.10 10.83
N HIS A 21 159.57 -24.19 10.85
CA HIS A 21 158.61 -24.06 11.99
C HIS A 21 157.13 -24.22 11.51
N LYS A 22 156.36 -25.22 12.00
CA LYS A 22 154.92 -25.48 11.71
C LYS A 22 154.19 -25.89 13.00
N PRO A 23 153.45 -24.99 13.69
CA PRO A 23 152.11 -25.38 14.19
C PRO A 23 151.03 -24.25 14.39
N GLU A 24 151.28 -22.96 14.16
CA GLU A 24 150.32 -21.89 14.53
C GLU A 24 149.22 -21.58 13.49
N VAL A 25 149.49 -21.75 12.19
CA VAL A 25 148.56 -21.36 11.10
C VAL A 25 147.32 -22.26 10.98
N ASP A 26 147.42 -23.53 11.41
CA ASP A 26 146.33 -24.51 11.27
C ASP A 26 145.17 -24.28 12.26
N LYS A 27 145.41 -23.60 13.40
CA LYS A 27 144.36 -23.29 14.38
C LYS A 27 143.42 -22.19 13.90
N GLU A 28 143.95 -21.08 13.38
CA GLU A 28 143.15 -19.95 12.90
C GLU A 28 142.25 -20.34 11.72
N LEU A 29 142.76 -21.18 10.80
CA LEU A 29 141.98 -21.72 9.68
C LEU A 29 140.81 -22.61 10.14
N SER A 30 140.95 -23.28 11.29
CA SER A 30 139.90 -24.15 11.84
C SER A 30 138.77 -23.36 12.50
N GLU A 31 139.09 -22.24 13.16
CA GLU A 31 138.11 -21.33 13.77
C GLU A 31 137.29 -20.58 12.70
N ILE A 32 137.94 -20.05 11.67
CA ILE A 32 137.25 -19.41 10.54
C ILE A 32 136.29 -20.39 9.86
N ARG A 33 136.70 -21.66 9.66
CA ARG A 33 135.82 -22.68 9.07
C ARG A 33 134.60 -22.94 9.96
N LYS A 34 134.78 -22.96 11.28
CA LYS A 34 133.69 -23.16 12.24
C LYS A 34 132.73 -21.97 12.24
N GLU A 35 133.23 -20.75 12.25
CA GLU A 35 132.43 -19.53 12.16
C GLU A 35 131.63 -19.46 10.85
N VAL A 36 132.23 -19.85 9.72
CA VAL A 36 131.54 -19.92 8.43
C VAL A 36 130.41 -20.96 8.46
N ILE A 37 130.60 -22.10 9.13
CA ILE A 37 129.54 -23.12 9.29
C ILE A 37 128.42 -22.62 10.21
N GLU A 38 128.77 -21.97 11.32
CA GLU A 38 127.79 -21.38 12.25
C GLU A 38 127.00 -20.24 11.60
N ALA A 39 127.66 -19.37 10.82
CA ALA A 39 127.04 -18.34 10.01
C ALA A 39 126.09 -18.95 8.96
N ARG A 40 126.52 -20.01 8.25
CA ARG A 40 125.67 -20.71 7.29
C ARG A 40 124.44 -21.34 7.96
N ASN A 41 124.59 -21.94 9.14
CA ASN A 41 123.48 -22.50 9.90
C ASN A 41 122.52 -21.42 10.40
N LEU A 42 123.03 -20.28 10.86
CA LEU A 42 122.21 -19.12 11.20
C LEU A 42 121.43 -18.62 9.98
N VAL A 43 122.08 -18.51 8.82
CA VAL A 43 121.43 -18.11 7.56
C VAL A 43 120.30 -19.08 7.17
N ILE A 44 120.54 -20.39 7.26
CA ILE A 44 119.50 -21.41 6.99
C ILE A 44 118.35 -21.29 7.99
N LYS A 45 118.64 -21.04 9.27
CA LYS A 45 117.62 -20.88 10.30
C LYS A 45 116.81 -19.61 10.07
N THR A 46 117.45 -18.50 9.70
CA THR A 46 116.75 -17.26 9.33
C THR A 46 115.91 -17.43 8.06
N ASP A 47 116.39 -18.17 7.07
CA ASP A 47 115.64 -18.45 5.84
C ASP A 47 114.40 -19.32 6.12
N ASN A 48 114.52 -20.34 6.99
CA ASN A 48 113.37 -21.12 7.43
C ASN A 48 112.36 -20.31 8.26
N LEU A 49 112.85 -19.45 9.16
CA LEU A 49 111.97 -18.55 9.93
C LEU A 49 111.26 -17.54 9.01
N LEU A 50 111.96 -17.00 8.01
CA LEU A 50 111.39 -16.12 6.99
C LEU A 50 110.30 -16.82 6.18
N LYS A 51 110.55 -18.07 5.76
CA LYS A 51 109.56 -18.87 5.03
C LYS A 51 108.32 -19.18 5.87
N ASN A 52 108.49 -19.51 7.15
CA ASN A 52 107.37 -19.73 8.07
C ASN A 52 106.60 -18.43 8.33
N LEU A 53 107.28 -17.33 8.62
CA LEU A 53 106.65 -16.02 8.81
C LEU A 53 105.88 -15.61 7.55
N HIS A 54 106.46 -15.83 6.36
CA HIS A 54 105.78 -15.56 5.11
C HIS A 54 104.51 -16.42 4.93
N ALA A 55 104.56 -17.70 5.29
CA ALA A 55 103.41 -18.59 5.26
C ALA A 55 102.31 -18.16 6.25
N GLU A 56 102.69 -17.74 7.46
CA GLU A 56 101.76 -17.24 8.48
C GLU A 56 101.13 -15.90 8.08
N VAL A 57 101.93 -14.95 7.59
CA VAL A 57 101.43 -13.67 7.07
C VAL A 57 100.44 -13.90 5.92
N LYS A 58 100.74 -14.84 5.02
CA LYS A 58 99.83 -15.23 3.94
C LYS A 58 98.55 -15.88 4.46
N ALA A 59 98.65 -16.74 5.49
CA ALA A 59 97.49 -17.39 6.11
C ALA A 59 96.59 -16.39 6.84
N VAL A 60 97.16 -15.42 7.56
CA VAL A 60 96.42 -14.33 8.21
C VAL A 60 95.75 -13.45 7.16
N GLY A 61 96.46 -13.08 6.10
CA GLY A 61 95.88 -12.33 4.97
C GLY A 61 94.68 -13.04 4.35
N LYS A 62 94.81 -14.35 4.08
CA LYS A 62 93.72 -15.16 3.53
C LYS A 62 92.52 -15.27 4.48
N ARG A 63 92.75 -15.45 5.79
CA ARG A 63 91.66 -15.47 6.79
C ARG A 63 90.95 -14.11 6.89
N HIS A 64 91.69 -13.01 6.79
CA HIS A 64 91.11 -11.68 6.82
C HIS A 64 90.27 -11.42 5.56
N GLU A 65 90.76 -11.84 4.39
CA GLU A 65 90.02 -11.79 3.12
C GLU A 65 88.76 -12.66 3.14
N ASP A 66 88.83 -13.88 3.67
CA ASP A 66 87.68 -14.77 3.82
C ASP A 66 86.65 -14.22 4.82
N PHE A 67 87.10 -13.62 5.93
CA PHE A 67 86.21 -12.97 6.89
C PHE A 67 85.52 -11.74 6.29
N GLN A 68 86.27 -10.89 5.58
CA GLN A 68 85.71 -9.74 4.87
C GLN A 68 84.71 -10.19 3.78
N LYS A 69 85.03 -11.21 2.99
CA LYS A 69 84.10 -11.77 1.99
C LYS A 69 82.85 -12.32 2.64
N ARG A 70 82.97 -13.12 3.71
CA ARG A 70 81.82 -13.65 4.46
C ARG A 70 80.99 -12.54 5.09
N GLN A 71 81.63 -11.55 5.69
CA GLN A 71 80.95 -10.43 6.32
C GLN A 71 80.20 -9.60 5.27
N TRP A 72 80.83 -9.30 4.13
CA TRP A 72 80.22 -8.57 3.03
C TRP A 72 79.03 -9.32 2.39
N ILE A 73 79.17 -10.63 2.21
CA ILE A 73 78.07 -11.51 1.77
C ILE A 73 76.94 -11.51 2.82
N SER A 74 77.26 -11.69 4.10
CA SER A 74 76.27 -11.76 5.17
C SER A 74 75.52 -10.44 5.38
N SER A 75 76.21 -9.29 5.26
CA SER A 75 75.56 -7.97 5.31
C SER A 75 74.70 -7.74 4.07
N GLY A 76 75.15 -8.16 2.88
CA GLY A 76 74.36 -8.09 1.66
C GLY A 76 73.06 -8.90 1.77
N VAL A 77 73.14 -10.12 2.31
CA VAL A 77 71.97 -10.96 2.59
C VAL A 77 71.07 -10.32 3.66
N ALA A 78 71.63 -9.77 4.73
CA ALA A 78 70.85 -9.10 5.77
C ALA A 78 70.10 -7.87 5.25
N TYR A 79 70.74 -7.02 4.43
CA TYR A 79 70.09 -5.88 3.79
C TYR A 79 69.03 -6.32 2.77
N ALA A 80 69.29 -7.39 2.00
CA ALA A 80 68.30 -7.95 1.08
C ALA A 80 67.06 -8.48 1.84
N LEU A 81 67.25 -9.22 2.93
CA LEU A 81 66.16 -9.71 3.78
C LEU A 81 65.38 -8.56 4.42
N PHE A 82 66.07 -7.53 4.92
CA PHE A 82 65.44 -6.34 5.48
C PHE A 82 64.63 -5.58 4.43
N ALA A 83 65.15 -5.40 3.22
CA ALA A 83 64.43 -4.75 2.12
C ALA A 83 63.17 -5.52 1.72
N ILE A 84 63.23 -6.86 1.69
CA ILE A 84 62.07 -7.72 1.42
C ILE A 84 61.02 -7.59 2.53
N LEU A 85 61.44 -7.60 3.80
CA LEU A 85 60.51 -7.43 4.93
C LEU A 85 59.87 -6.04 4.95
N ALA A 86 60.65 -4.99 4.72
CA ALA A 86 60.15 -3.62 4.66
C ALA A 86 59.19 -3.42 3.48
N GLY A 87 59.55 -3.92 2.29
CA GLY A 87 58.71 -3.90 1.09
C GLY A 87 57.42 -4.72 1.28
N GLY A 88 57.54 -5.94 1.83
CA GLY A 88 56.40 -6.79 2.16
C GLY A 88 55.47 -6.16 3.19
N GLY A 89 56.02 -5.57 4.25
CA GLY A 89 55.25 -4.83 5.26
C GLY A 89 54.52 -3.61 4.68
N ALA A 90 55.18 -2.83 3.82
CA ALA A 90 54.56 -1.69 3.13
C ALA A 90 53.42 -2.11 2.19
N LEU A 91 53.61 -3.20 1.44
CA LEU A 91 52.58 -3.77 0.57
C LEU A 91 51.38 -4.29 1.37
N LEU A 92 51.61 -4.99 2.49
CA LEU A 92 50.53 -5.47 3.36
C LEU A 92 49.72 -4.31 3.96
N ILE A 93 50.37 -3.26 4.46
CA ILE A 93 49.68 -2.09 5.03
C ILE A 93 48.91 -1.33 3.93
N SER A 94 49.48 -1.17 2.75
CA SER A 94 48.83 -0.51 1.61
C SER A 94 47.59 -1.31 1.17
N ASN A 95 47.71 -2.62 0.98
CA ASN A 95 46.61 -3.51 0.61
C ASN A 95 45.51 -3.57 1.69
N ALA A 96 45.89 -3.57 2.97
CA ALA A 96 44.93 -3.51 4.06
C ALA A 96 44.15 -2.18 4.03
N ARG A 97 44.82 -1.03 3.89
CA ARG A 97 44.17 0.29 3.80
C ARG A 97 43.27 0.44 2.56
N THR A 98 43.66 -0.10 1.41
CA THR A 98 42.83 -0.07 0.21
C THR A 98 41.62 -0.99 0.34
N SER A 99 41.76 -2.15 1.00
CA SER A 99 40.64 -3.05 1.29
C SER A 99 39.61 -2.43 2.25
N THR A 100 40.06 -1.75 3.32
CA THR A 100 39.17 -1.07 4.28
C THR A 100 38.49 0.13 3.64
N ALA A 101 39.23 0.93 2.86
CA ALA A 101 38.66 2.05 2.12
C ALA A 101 37.67 1.58 1.03
N GLY A 102 37.93 0.45 0.37
CA GLY A 102 37.01 -0.18 -0.57
C GLY A 102 35.73 -0.65 0.11
N ALA A 103 35.84 -1.31 1.26
CA ALA A 103 34.68 -1.78 2.04
C ALA A 103 33.81 -0.62 2.57
N GLU A 104 34.43 0.48 3.02
CA GLU A 104 33.70 1.69 3.41
C GLU A 104 32.99 2.33 2.23
N ARG A 105 33.62 2.41 1.06
CA ARG A 105 32.98 2.92 -0.17
C ARG A 105 31.79 2.06 -0.57
N GLU A 106 31.94 0.74 -0.61
CA GLU A 106 30.85 -0.18 -0.95
C GLU A 106 29.69 -0.05 0.05
N ARG A 107 29.98 0.11 1.35
CA ARG A 107 28.96 0.34 2.38
C ARG A 107 28.24 1.67 2.19
N LEU A 108 28.98 2.74 1.89
CA LEU A 108 28.41 4.06 1.63
C LEU A 108 27.57 4.06 0.35
N GLU A 109 28.04 3.41 -0.72
CA GLU A 109 27.29 3.23 -1.97
C GLU A 109 25.98 2.49 -1.72
N LYS A 110 26.01 1.36 -0.98
CA LYS A 110 24.79 0.65 -0.57
C LYS A 110 23.85 1.51 0.26
N MET A 111 24.39 2.28 1.22
CA MET A 111 23.56 3.18 2.03
C MET A 111 22.91 4.28 1.17
N VAL A 112 23.63 4.83 0.19
CA VAL A 112 23.06 5.80 -0.75
C VAL A 112 21.97 5.15 -1.59
N THR A 113 22.20 3.96 -2.14
CA THR A 113 21.16 3.26 -2.92
C THR A 113 19.93 2.96 -2.08
N ASP A 114 20.08 2.48 -0.85
CA ASP A 114 18.98 2.17 0.04
C ASP A 114 18.19 3.43 0.43
N LEU A 115 18.89 4.51 0.81
CA LEU A 115 18.26 5.80 1.13
C LEU A 115 17.56 6.41 -0.07
N THR A 116 18.15 6.34 -1.28
CA THR A 116 17.49 6.83 -2.50
C THR A 116 16.23 6.02 -2.83
N SER A 117 16.26 4.69 -2.65
CA SER A 117 15.09 3.84 -2.84
C SER A 117 13.99 4.16 -1.82
N GLU A 118 14.33 4.36 -0.55
CA GLU A 118 13.37 4.71 0.49
C GLU A 118 12.78 6.11 0.24
N LEU A 119 13.58 7.08 -0.20
CA LEU A 119 13.11 8.42 -0.53
C LEU A 119 12.15 8.40 -1.71
N GLU A 120 12.45 7.65 -2.77
CA GLU A 120 11.53 7.48 -3.89
C GLU A 120 10.24 6.79 -3.47
N LYS A 121 10.31 5.75 -2.62
CA LYS A 121 9.12 5.11 -2.05
C LYS A 121 8.27 6.12 -1.26
N GLN A 122 8.87 6.90 -0.36
CA GLN A 122 8.16 7.93 0.40
C GLN A 122 7.55 9.00 -0.50
N ARG A 123 8.24 9.42 -1.56
CA ARG A 123 7.70 10.35 -2.56
C ARG A 123 6.47 9.78 -3.25
N THR A 124 6.51 8.53 -3.67
CA THR A 124 5.35 7.89 -4.30
C THR A 124 4.16 7.75 -3.35
N GLU A 125 4.42 7.41 -2.08
CA GLU A 125 3.39 7.34 -1.05
C GLU A 125 2.76 8.72 -0.77
N LEU A 126 3.58 9.76 -0.63
CA LEU A 126 3.10 11.14 -0.45
C LEU A 126 2.30 11.62 -1.65
N ALA A 127 2.76 11.37 -2.88
CA ALA A 127 2.03 11.74 -4.09
C ALA A 127 0.67 11.04 -4.17
N ALA A 128 0.60 9.76 -3.81
CA ALA A 128 -0.64 9.01 -3.78
C ALA A 128 -1.59 9.51 -2.68
N ASN A 129 -1.08 9.85 -1.49
CA ASN A 129 -1.87 10.45 -0.41
C ASN A 129 -2.41 11.83 -0.81
N GLN A 130 -1.59 12.68 -1.44
CA GLN A 130 -2.03 13.96 -1.99
C GLN A 130 -3.10 13.79 -3.07
N GLY A 131 -2.99 12.77 -3.94
CA GLY A 131 -4.01 12.44 -4.93
C GLY A 131 -5.35 12.03 -4.27
N ALA A 132 -5.30 11.21 -3.23
CA ALA A 132 -6.48 10.84 -2.44
C ALA A 132 -7.11 12.06 -1.76
N GLN A 133 -6.31 12.97 -1.20
CA GLN A 133 -6.81 14.20 -0.58
C GLN A 133 -7.46 15.15 -1.61
N ARG A 134 -6.89 15.27 -2.81
CA ARG A 134 -7.48 16.08 -3.90
C ARG A 134 -8.83 15.54 -4.33
N SER A 135 -8.93 14.23 -4.55
CA SER A 135 -10.20 13.58 -4.89
C SER A 135 -11.23 13.69 -3.77
N ALA A 136 -10.84 13.56 -2.50
CA ALA A 136 -11.70 13.84 -1.36
C ALA A 136 -12.20 15.30 -1.34
N ALA A 137 -11.34 16.27 -1.62
CA ALA A 137 -11.72 17.68 -1.68
C ALA A 137 -12.70 17.95 -2.85
N GLU A 138 -12.53 17.30 -4.00
CA GLU A 138 -13.48 17.37 -5.11
C GLU A 138 -14.84 16.79 -4.74
N VAL A 139 -14.87 15.62 -4.10
CA VAL A 139 -16.10 15.01 -3.59
C VAL A 139 -16.81 15.94 -2.60
N TYR A 140 -16.07 16.55 -1.68
CA TYR A 140 -16.62 17.53 -0.74
C TYR A 140 -17.19 18.76 -1.46
N LYS A 141 -16.49 19.25 -2.49
CA LYS A 141 -16.96 20.36 -3.33
C LYS A 141 -18.27 20.01 -4.03
N LEU A 142 -18.38 18.82 -4.62
CA LEU A 142 -19.63 18.37 -5.27
C LEU A 142 -20.81 18.36 -4.29
N MET A 143 -20.60 17.99 -3.02
CA MET A 143 -21.63 18.00 -1.99
C MET A 143 -22.00 19.40 -1.47
N THR A 144 -21.23 20.45 -1.80
CA THR A 144 -21.40 21.80 -1.23
C THR A 144 -21.71 22.86 -2.26
N THR A 145 -21.09 22.82 -3.45
CA THR A 145 -21.20 23.89 -4.45
C THR A 145 -22.30 23.67 -5.48
N LEU A 146 -22.73 22.42 -5.69
CA LEU A 146 -23.77 22.14 -6.66
C LEU A 146 -25.15 22.60 -6.14
N PRO A 147 -26.06 23.04 -7.02
CA PRO A 147 -27.40 23.44 -6.62
C PRO A 147 -28.31 22.22 -6.40
N GLY A 148 -29.19 22.31 -5.39
CA GLY A 148 -30.31 21.38 -5.19
C GLY A 148 -29.89 19.90 -5.13
N ASP A 149 -30.59 19.09 -5.93
CA ASP A 149 -30.46 17.62 -5.98
C ASP A 149 -29.16 17.17 -6.68
N GLU A 150 -28.48 18.04 -7.44
CA GLU A 150 -27.22 17.68 -8.10
C GLU A 150 -26.10 17.36 -7.11
N ARG A 151 -26.20 17.87 -5.88
CA ARG A 151 -25.26 17.57 -4.80
C ARG A 151 -25.19 16.07 -4.48
N LEU A 152 -26.23 15.29 -4.81
CA LEU A 152 -26.23 13.83 -4.66
C LEU A 152 -25.12 13.15 -5.47
N LYS A 153 -24.68 13.76 -6.60
CA LYS A 153 -23.53 13.26 -7.36
C LYS A 153 -22.26 13.16 -6.50
N GLY A 154 -22.12 14.05 -5.51
CA GLY A 154 -21.02 14.00 -4.55
C GLY A 154 -21.11 12.78 -3.63
N ILE A 155 -22.32 12.32 -3.29
CA ILE A 155 -22.52 11.10 -2.51
C ILE A 155 -22.13 9.86 -3.33
N ASP A 156 -22.52 9.82 -4.60
CA ASP A 156 -22.13 8.73 -5.50
C ASP A 156 -20.62 8.68 -5.74
N ALA A 157 -19.98 9.85 -5.82
CA ALA A 157 -18.53 9.97 -5.93
C ALA A 157 -17.83 9.53 -4.64
N LEU A 158 -18.40 9.80 -3.47
CA LEU A 158 -17.88 9.33 -2.19
C LEU A 158 -17.83 7.81 -2.09
N VAL A 159 -18.86 7.10 -2.59
CA VAL A 159 -18.89 5.62 -2.60
C VAL A 159 -17.79 5.03 -3.47
N LYS A 160 -17.37 5.73 -4.52
CA LYS A 160 -16.31 5.30 -5.44
C LYS A 160 -14.91 5.71 -4.98
N LEU A 161 -14.80 6.55 -3.96
CA LEU A 161 -13.54 7.08 -3.47
C LEU A 161 -12.80 6.01 -2.64
N ASP A 162 -11.51 5.83 -2.91
CA ASP A 162 -10.65 5.03 -2.03
C ASP A 162 -10.39 5.78 -0.72
N THR A 163 -11.07 5.34 0.34
CA THR A 163 -10.99 5.96 1.66
C THR A 163 -9.81 5.47 2.49
N THR A 164 -9.05 4.47 2.03
CA THR A 164 -7.96 3.85 2.82
C THR A 164 -6.79 4.81 3.10
N ARG A 165 -6.55 5.74 2.16
CA ARG A 165 -5.48 6.73 2.24
C ARG A 165 -5.90 8.04 2.91
N LEU A 166 -7.18 8.16 3.27
CA LEU A 166 -7.72 9.35 3.92
C LEU A 166 -7.52 9.28 5.44
N SER A 167 -7.26 10.44 6.03
CA SER A 167 -7.24 10.57 7.48
C SER A 167 -8.60 10.21 8.09
N GLY A 168 -8.61 9.82 9.38
CA GLY A 168 -9.86 9.54 10.09
C GLY A 168 -10.82 10.72 10.07
N LEU A 169 -10.29 11.94 10.22
CA LEU A 169 -11.07 13.17 10.20
C LEU A 169 -11.69 13.45 8.82
N GLU A 170 -10.93 13.30 7.73
CA GLU A 170 -11.45 13.50 6.37
C GLU A 170 -12.59 12.52 6.05
N ARG A 171 -12.41 11.24 6.39
CA ARG A 171 -13.47 10.22 6.22
C ARG A 171 -14.72 10.57 7.00
N GLN A 172 -14.56 10.93 8.28
CA GLN A 172 -15.68 11.30 9.13
C GLN A 172 -16.40 12.54 8.57
N ALA A 173 -15.67 13.60 8.20
CA ALA A 173 -16.25 14.82 7.65
C ALA A 173 -17.03 14.57 6.36
N LEU A 174 -16.51 13.72 5.45
CA LEU A 174 -17.21 13.33 4.22
C LEU A 174 -18.49 12.54 4.52
N ASN A 175 -18.43 11.60 5.45
CA ASN A 175 -19.59 10.78 5.85
C ASN A 175 -20.67 11.62 6.55
N ASP A 176 -20.27 12.50 7.47
CA ASP A 176 -21.16 13.41 8.18
C ASP A 176 -21.84 14.35 7.18
N ARG A 177 -21.07 14.90 6.23
CA ARG A 177 -21.63 15.75 5.17
C ARG A 177 -22.59 14.98 4.27
N ALA A 178 -22.25 13.77 3.86
CA ALA A 178 -23.12 12.94 3.05
C ALA A 178 -24.44 12.62 3.78
N THR A 179 -24.37 12.30 5.08
CA THR A 179 -25.55 12.03 5.92
C THR A 179 -26.45 13.26 6.03
N LEU A 180 -25.87 14.43 6.34
CA LEU A 180 -26.61 15.69 6.39
C LEU A 180 -27.24 16.04 5.04
N LEU A 181 -26.52 15.80 3.95
CA LEU A 181 -27.02 16.09 2.61
C LEU A 181 -28.17 15.18 2.21
N ARG A 182 -28.10 13.86 2.50
CA ARG A 182 -29.23 12.94 2.29
C ARG A 182 -30.46 13.40 3.05
N LYS A 183 -30.27 13.84 4.31
CA LYS A 183 -31.35 14.37 5.12
C LYS A 183 -31.94 15.66 4.54
N GLU A 184 -31.11 16.65 4.21
CA GLU A 184 -31.56 17.93 3.66
C GLU A 184 -32.37 17.76 2.36
N ILE A 185 -31.84 16.96 1.43
CA ILE A 185 -32.50 16.68 0.14
C ILE A 185 -33.74 15.80 0.37
N GLY A 186 -33.66 14.84 1.29
CA GLY A 186 -34.78 14.01 1.69
C GLY A 186 -35.94 14.85 2.24
N ASP A 187 -35.69 15.67 3.25
CA ASP A 187 -36.68 16.54 3.88
C ASP A 187 -37.32 17.49 2.85
N ALA A 188 -36.52 18.04 1.93
CA ALA A 188 -37.02 18.85 0.83
C ALA A 188 -37.93 18.04 -0.13
N ALA A 189 -37.53 16.82 -0.52
CA ALA A 189 -38.35 15.95 -1.34
C ALA A 189 -39.65 15.55 -0.63
N PHE A 190 -39.60 15.27 0.66
CA PHE A 190 -40.77 14.95 1.47
C PHE A 190 -41.79 16.09 1.49
N GLU A 191 -41.34 17.32 1.73
CA GLU A 191 -42.21 18.48 1.71
C GLU A 191 -42.76 18.81 0.32
N ARG A 192 -41.96 18.64 -0.74
CA ARG A 192 -42.45 18.76 -2.12
C ARG A 192 -43.51 17.71 -2.44
N GLY A 193 -43.30 16.46 -2.04
CA GLY A 193 -44.25 15.36 -2.19
C GLY A 193 -45.56 15.62 -1.46
N LYS A 194 -45.51 16.09 -0.21
CA LYS A 194 -46.71 16.52 0.55
C LYS A 194 -47.42 17.69 -0.12
N ALA A 195 -46.69 18.66 -0.65
CA ALA A 195 -47.27 19.78 -1.37
C ALA A 195 -47.93 19.32 -2.69
N ALA A 196 -47.31 18.38 -3.42
CA ALA A 196 -47.90 17.76 -4.62
C ALA A 196 -49.19 17.01 -4.28
N PHE A 197 -49.21 16.27 -3.17
CA PHE A 197 -50.41 15.58 -2.69
C PHE A 197 -51.55 16.56 -2.40
N ARG A 198 -51.26 17.68 -1.74
CA ARG A 198 -52.25 18.76 -1.49
C ARG A 198 -52.77 19.41 -2.78
N ARG A 199 -51.95 19.47 -3.84
CA ARG A 199 -52.34 19.96 -5.17
C ARG A 199 -53.09 18.91 -6.01
N ASN A 200 -53.35 17.73 -5.46
CA ASN A 200 -53.91 16.58 -6.17
C ASN A 200 -53.03 16.05 -7.32
N ASP A 201 -51.73 16.39 -7.34
CA ASP A 201 -50.76 15.87 -8.29
C ASP A 201 -50.17 14.56 -7.77
N MET A 202 -50.86 13.46 -8.08
CA MET A 202 -50.48 12.12 -7.60
C MET A 202 -49.20 11.61 -8.25
N ASN A 203 -48.92 12.01 -9.50
CA ASN A 203 -47.70 11.59 -10.18
C ASN A 203 -46.47 12.26 -9.56
N GLY A 204 -46.52 13.59 -9.36
CA GLY A 204 -45.46 14.32 -8.66
C GLY A 204 -45.26 13.83 -7.22
N THR A 205 -46.37 13.49 -6.53
CA THR A 205 -46.30 12.89 -5.18
C THR A 205 -45.52 11.58 -5.19
N VAL A 206 -45.83 10.67 -6.13
CA VAL A 206 -45.12 9.39 -6.25
C VAL A 206 -43.64 9.61 -6.55
N GLU A 207 -43.33 10.54 -7.44
CA GLU A 207 -41.94 10.84 -7.82
C GLU A 207 -41.13 11.36 -6.63
N ASP A 208 -41.56 12.44 -5.97
CA ASP A 208 -40.81 13.04 -4.87
C ASP A 208 -40.74 12.13 -3.63
N LEU A 209 -41.85 11.45 -3.26
CA LEU A 209 -41.87 10.57 -2.08
C LEU A 209 -41.13 9.25 -2.30
N SER A 210 -41.13 8.70 -3.52
CA SER A 210 -40.31 7.52 -3.81
C SER A 210 -38.82 7.85 -3.74
N ARG A 211 -38.40 9.04 -4.20
CA ARG A 211 -37.03 9.54 -4.00
C ARG A 211 -36.71 9.71 -2.52
N PHE A 212 -37.64 10.28 -1.73
CA PHE A 212 -37.45 10.42 -0.28
C PHE A 212 -37.22 9.07 0.39
N MET A 213 -38.04 8.06 0.08
CA MET A 213 -37.85 6.71 0.62
C MET A 213 -36.51 6.08 0.22
N ALA A 214 -35.97 6.41 -0.95
CA ALA A 214 -34.64 5.94 -1.38
C ALA A 214 -33.47 6.61 -0.63
N MET A 215 -33.70 7.73 0.08
CA MET A 215 -32.68 8.44 0.87
C MET A 215 -32.45 7.86 2.27
N ASN A 216 -33.08 6.73 2.60
CA ASN A 216 -33.07 6.11 3.93
C ASN A 216 -33.51 7.08 5.04
N PRO A 217 -34.78 7.54 5.00
CA PRO A 217 -35.31 8.43 6.03
C PRO A 217 -35.44 7.73 7.38
N THR A 218 -35.69 8.51 8.43
CA THR A 218 -35.98 7.95 9.76
C THR A 218 -37.25 7.10 9.72
N GLU A 219 -37.40 6.14 10.63
CA GLU A 219 -38.59 5.26 10.61
C GLU A 219 -39.90 6.05 10.74
N ALA A 220 -39.90 7.12 11.53
CA ALA A 220 -41.07 7.99 11.68
C ALA A 220 -41.44 8.69 10.36
N ASP A 221 -40.46 9.31 9.69
CA ASP A 221 -40.72 10.02 8.43
C ASP A 221 -41.03 9.03 7.29
N ALA A 222 -40.40 7.85 7.30
CA ALA A 222 -40.68 6.76 6.36
C ALA A 222 -42.14 6.29 6.45
N LEU A 223 -42.67 6.24 7.68
CA LEU A 223 -44.04 5.85 7.94
C LEU A 223 -45.02 6.89 7.39
N ASP A 224 -44.80 8.17 7.69
CA ASP A 224 -45.60 9.27 7.13
C ASP A 224 -45.54 9.31 5.60
N ALA A 225 -44.35 9.12 5.01
CA ALA A 225 -44.19 9.03 3.55
C ALA A 225 -44.93 7.82 2.97
N SER A 226 -44.95 6.68 3.67
CA SER A 226 -45.68 5.49 3.25
C SER A 226 -47.18 5.75 3.15
N PHE A 227 -47.75 6.56 4.03
CA PHE A 227 -49.15 6.99 3.93
C PHE A 227 -49.42 7.80 2.66
N PHE A 228 -48.67 8.89 2.45
CA PHE A 228 -48.89 9.77 1.29
C PHE A 228 -48.63 9.05 -0.04
N LEU A 229 -47.56 8.24 -0.09
CA LEU A 229 -47.21 7.46 -1.28
C LEU A 229 -48.25 6.36 -1.54
N GLY A 230 -48.70 5.67 -0.51
CA GLY A 230 -49.77 4.66 -0.59
C GLY A 230 -51.10 5.25 -1.05
N ALA A 231 -51.46 6.43 -0.54
CA ALA A 231 -52.64 7.17 -0.97
C ALA A 231 -52.54 7.62 -2.43
N ALA A 232 -51.37 8.12 -2.86
CA ALA A 232 -51.13 8.51 -4.23
C ALA A 232 -51.20 7.31 -5.21
N TYR A 233 -50.62 6.16 -4.85
CA TYR A 233 -50.75 4.96 -5.66
C TYR A 233 -52.19 4.43 -5.74
N ASN A 234 -52.96 4.51 -4.65
CA ASN A 234 -54.37 4.14 -4.66
C ASN A 234 -55.17 5.03 -5.62
N ASN A 235 -54.95 6.36 -5.59
CA ASN A 235 -55.60 7.30 -6.51
C ASN A 235 -55.19 7.09 -7.98
N LEU A 236 -53.98 6.60 -8.24
CA LEU A 236 -53.50 6.26 -9.58
C LEU A 236 -53.94 4.86 -10.05
N GLY A 237 -54.75 4.13 -9.27
CA GLY A 237 -55.19 2.77 -9.58
C GLY A 237 -54.09 1.70 -9.43
N LYS A 238 -52.90 2.06 -8.93
CA LYS A 238 -51.76 1.16 -8.73
C LYS A 238 -51.88 0.45 -7.38
N HIS A 239 -52.97 -0.29 -7.19
CA HIS A 239 -53.33 -0.88 -5.90
C HIS A 239 -52.30 -1.89 -5.38
N ASP A 240 -51.64 -2.64 -6.27
CA ASP A 240 -50.56 -3.58 -5.89
C ASP A 240 -49.42 -2.91 -5.13
N LYS A 241 -49.07 -1.68 -5.52
CA LYS A 241 -48.02 -0.88 -4.86
C LYS A 241 -48.54 -0.17 -3.61
N ALA A 242 -49.81 0.19 -3.60
CA ALA A 242 -50.43 0.89 -2.47
C ALA A 242 -50.59 -0.01 -1.23
N VAL A 243 -50.95 -1.28 -1.42
CA VAL A 243 -51.18 -2.24 -0.32
C VAL A 243 -50.03 -2.29 0.70
N PRO A 244 -48.77 -2.59 0.31
CA PRO A 244 -47.68 -2.74 1.29
C PRO A 244 -47.37 -1.44 2.03
N LEU A 245 -47.50 -0.29 1.35
CA LEU A 245 -47.23 1.03 1.94
C LEU A 245 -48.30 1.43 2.96
N LEU A 246 -49.58 1.24 2.60
CA LEU A 246 -50.70 1.54 3.48
C LEU A 246 -50.77 0.56 4.66
N ALA A 247 -50.49 -0.73 4.44
CA ALA A 247 -50.42 -1.72 5.52
C ALA A 247 -49.33 -1.35 6.55
N ARG A 248 -48.13 -1.01 6.07
CA ARG A 248 -47.03 -0.55 6.94
C ARG A 248 -47.45 0.66 7.78
N PHE A 249 -48.13 1.64 7.20
CA PHE A 249 -48.63 2.80 7.93
C PHE A 249 -49.68 2.44 9.00
N VAL A 250 -50.67 1.62 8.64
CA VAL A 250 -51.76 1.21 9.55
C VAL A 250 -51.24 0.38 10.73
N ASP A 251 -50.22 -0.44 10.51
CA ASP A 251 -49.61 -1.28 11.54
C ASP A 251 -48.61 -0.50 12.41
N GLY A 252 -47.87 0.43 11.81
CA GLY A 252 -46.84 1.22 12.48
C GLY A 252 -47.37 2.38 13.32
N ASP A 253 -48.31 3.19 12.81
CA ASP A 253 -48.82 4.36 13.52
C ASP A 253 -50.27 4.20 13.97
N LYS A 254 -50.45 3.49 15.08
CA LYS A 254 -51.77 3.20 15.67
C LYS A 254 -52.49 4.44 16.22
N ARG A 255 -51.78 5.55 16.46
CA ARG A 255 -52.33 6.78 17.07
C ARG A 255 -52.54 7.90 16.07
N SER A 256 -52.11 7.73 14.82
CA SER A 256 -52.29 8.74 13.79
C SER A 256 -53.75 9.11 13.57
N LYS A 257 -54.01 10.40 13.42
CA LYS A 257 -55.33 10.93 13.03
C LYS A 257 -55.71 10.56 11.60
N THR A 258 -54.75 10.19 10.75
CA THR A 258 -55.00 9.78 9.36
C THR A 258 -55.06 8.26 9.20
N ARG A 259 -54.92 7.48 10.29
CA ARG A 259 -55.00 6.01 10.26
C ARG A 259 -56.36 5.53 9.78
N ASP A 260 -57.44 6.16 10.22
CA ASP A 260 -58.81 5.82 9.79
C ASP A 260 -58.98 5.97 8.27
N TYR A 261 -58.48 7.05 7.69
CA TYR A 261 -58.44 7.27 6.26
C TYR A 261 -57.53 6.27 5.53
N ALA A 262 -56.36 5.98 6.09
CA ALA A 262 -55.44 4.99 5.53
C ALA A 262 -56.05 3.58 5.50
N MET A 263 -56.79 3.18 6.54
CA MET A 263 -57.50 1.91 6.59
C MET A 263 -58.60 1.82 5.54
N VAL A 264 -59.29 2.94 5.28
CA VAL A 264 -60.26 3.03 4.18
C VAL A 264 -59.53 2.76 2.86
N LEU A 265 -58.48 3.51 2.54
CA LEU A 265 -57.70 3.33 1.30
C LEU A 265 -57.10 1.93 1.17
N LEU A 266 -56.59 1.36 2.26
CA LEU A 266 -56.03 0.01 2.31
C LEU A 266 -57.08 -1.03 1.96
N ALA A 267 -58.28 -0.92 2.52
CA ALA A 267 -59.39 -1.81 2.20
C ALA A 267 -59.77 -1.74 0.73
N GLN A 268 -59.81 -0.55 0.13
CA GLN A 268 -60.05 -0.41 -1.31
C GLN A 268 -58.94 -1.07 -2.12
N SER A 269 -57.66 -0.81 -1.80
CA SER A 269 -56.55 -1.48 -2.48
C SER A 269 -56.63 -3.01 -2.36
N TYR A 270 -57.07 -3.54 -1.23
CA TYR A 270 -57.30 -4.98 -1.08
C TYR A 270 -58.46 -5.50 -1.94
N GLN A 271 -59.57 -4.78 -2.06
CA GLN A 271 -60.69 -5.19 -2.93
C GLN A 271 -60.28 -5.23 -4.40
N GLU A 272 -59.55 -4.22 -4.86
CA GLU A 272 -59.08 -4.08 -6.24
C GLU A 272 -57.99 -5.11 -6.58
N THR A 273 -57.22 -5.57 -5.57
CA THR A 273 -56.22 -6.65 -5.72
C THR A 273 -56.79 -8.05 -5.43
N ASN A 274 -58.11 -8.22 -5.42
CA ASN A 274 -58.82 -9.47 -5.12
C ASN A 274 -58.51 -10.10 -3.75
N GLN A 275 -57.99 -9.33 -2.80
CA GLN A 275 -57.76 -9.75 -1.40
C GLN A 275 -58.97 -9.37 -0.53
N VAL A 276 -60.16 -9.83 -0.93
CA VAL A 276 -61.44 -9.38 -0.37
C VAL A 276 -61.58 -9.71 1.12
N GLU A 277 -61.08 -10.85 1.57
CA GLU A 277 -61.12 -11.26 2.98
C GLU A 277 -60.32 -10.29 3.86
N LYS A 278 -59.13 -9.88 3.39
CA LYS A 278 -58.30 -8.89 4.07
C LYS A 278 -58.97 -7.52 4.07
N ALA A 279 -59.55 -7.10 2.95
CA ALA A 279 -60.31 -5.85 2.88
C ALA A 279 -61.42 -5.82 3.94
N LEU A 280 -62.17 -6.92 4.05
CA LEU A 280 -63.31 -7.03 4.94
C LEU A 280 -62.86 -7.02 6.41
N ALA A 281 -61.77 -7.70 6.75
CA ALA A 281 -61.15 -7.63 8.07
C ALA A 281 -60.70 -6.20 8.42
N THR A 282 -59.98 -5.52 7.52
CA THR A 282 -59.48 -4.15 7.73
C THR A 282 -60.63 -3.16 7.96
N VAL A 283 -61.71 -3.24 7.18
CA VAL A 283 -62.85 -2.32 7.35
C VAL A 283 -63.61 -2.59 8.65
N ARG A 284 -63.76 -3.85 9.06
CA ARG A 284 -64.37 -4.19 10.36
C ARG A 284 -63.55 -3.61 11.51
N ASP A 285 -62.23 -3.77 11.47
CA ASP A 285 -61.32 -3.20 12.45
C ASP A 285 -61.42 -1.66 12.46
N ALA A 286 -61.50 -1.03 11.29
CA ALA A 286 -61.64 0.41 11.17
C ALA A 286 -62.93 0.93 11.82
N ILE A 287 -64.07 0.27 11.58
CA ILE A 287 -65.37 0.66 12.16
C ILE A 287 -65.39 0.45 13.67
N ALA A 288 -64.78 -0.63 14.16
CA ALA A 288 -64.69 -0.93 15.59
C ALA A 288 -63.82 0.09 16.35
N ASN A 289 -62.67 0.45 15.77
CA ASN A 289 -61.72 1.35 16.41
C ASN A 289 -62.04 2.84 16.19
N TYR A 290 -62.76 3.20 15.12
CA TYR A 290 -63.09 4.58 14.76
C TYR A 290 -64.60 4.80 14.50
N PRO A 291 -65.47 4.62 15.51
CA PRO A 291 -66.92 4.71 15.33
C PRO A 291 -67.44 6.12 15.01
N ALA A 292 -66.65 7.17 15.30
CA ALA A 292 -67.02 8.58 15.09
C ALA A 292 -66.25 9.25 13.93
N THR A 293 -65.56 8.48 13.07
CA THR A 293 -64.83 9.05 11.94
C THR A 293 -65.75 9.62 10.86
N GLN A 294 -65.32 10.70 10.20
CA GLN A 294 -65.99 11.26 9.02
C GLN A 294 -66.07 10.26 7.85
N TYR A 295 -65.20 9.26 7.83
CA TYR A 295 -65.16 8.23 6.79
C TYR A 295 -66.05 7.02 7.08
N LEU A 296 -66.86 7.04 8.15
CA LEU A 296 -67.69 5.91 8.55
C LEU A 296 -68.66 5.45 7.44
N GLY A 297 -69.21 6.40 6.68
CA GLY A 297 -70.05 6.11 5.52
C GLY A 297 -69.30 5.33 4.45
N ALA A 298 -68.09 5.76 4.11
CA ALA A 298 -67.22 5.08 3.15
C ALA A 298 -66.79 3.69 3.64
N MET A 299 -66.48 3.55 4.93
CA MET A 299 -66.18 2.25 5.55
C MET A 299 -67.37 1.29 5.43
N ARG A 300 -68.59 1.72 5.80
CA ARG A 300 -69.80 0.87 5.69
C ARG A 300 -70.10 0.48 4.24
N ALA A 301 -69.95 1.41 3.30
CA ALA A 301 -70.12 1.13 1.88
C ALA A 301 -69.14 0.05 1.40
N ARG A 302 -67.86 0.16 1.79
CA ARG A 302 -66.80 -0.83 1.47
C ARG A 302 -67.03 -2.18 2.14
N LEU A 303 -67.51 -2.20 3.38
CA LEU A 303 -67.89 -3.44 4.07
C LEU A 303 -68.99 -4.19 3.30
N ASN A 304 -70.00 -3.47 2.84
CA ASN A 304 -71.11 -4.06 2.08
C ASN A 304 -70.70 -4.46 0.66
N SER A 305 -69.79 -3.73 0.01
CA SER A 305 -69.25 -4.15 -1.29
C SER A 305 -68.35 -5.38 -1.16
N ALA A 306 -67.46 -5.42 -0.16
CA ALA A 306 -66.59 -6.57 0.10
C ALA A 306 -67.40 -7.84 0.42
N LYS A 307 -68.46 -7.72 1.23
CA LYS A 307 -69.38 -8.84 1.50
C LYS A 307 -70.06 -9.37 0.24
N ARG A 308 -70.52 -8.47 -0.64
CA ARG A 308 -71.16 -8.87 -1.91
C ARG A 308 -70.16 -9.53 -2.86
N GLN A 309 -68.95 -8.99 -2.95
CA GLN A 309 -67.88 -9.56 -3.76
C GLN A 309 -67.48 -10.97 -3.27
N LEU A 310 -67.47 -11.19 -1.95
CA LEU A 310 -67.20 -12.51 -1.36
C LEU A 310 -68.37 -13.50 -1.51
N ALA A 311 -69.61 -13.00 -1.44
CA ALA A 311 -70.81 -13.83 -1.60
C ALA A 311 -71.09 -14.25 -3.05
N GLY A 312 -70.34 -13.69 -4.01
CA GLY A 312 -70.50 -13.98 -5.44
C GLY A 312 -71.77 -13.37 -6.06
N PRO A 313 -71.89 -13.41 -7.41
CA PRO A 313 -73.05 -12.88 -8.13
C PRO A 313 -74.39 -13.56 -7.78
N ASP A 314 -74.38 -14.71 -7.10
CA ASP A 314 -75.58 -15.45 -6.69
C ASP A 314 -76.24 -14.89 -5.43
N ALA A 315 -75.60 -13.96 -4.72
CA ALA A 315 -76.22 -13.20 -3.64
C ALA A 315 -76.98 -11.99 -4.19
N ALA A 316 -78.06 -12.27 -4.94
CA ALA A 316 -79.06 -11.27 -5.27
C ALA A 316 -79.49 -10.51 -4.00
N PRO A 317 -79.75 -9.19 -4.06
CA PRO A 317 -80.33 -8.49 -2.91
C PRO A 317 -81.60 -9.23 -2.54
N ALA A 318 -81.77 -9.54 -1.25
CA ALA A 318 -83.03 -10.05 -0.74
C ALA A 318 -84.13 -9.11 -1.22
N VAL A 319 -84.86 -9.55 -2.24
CA VAL A 319 -86.04 -8.87 -2.76
C VAL A 319 -86.94 -8.74 -1.53
N PRO A 320 -87.40 -7.54 -1.16
CA PRO A 320 -88.38 -7.44 -0.10
C PRO A 320 -89.57 -8.30 -0.54
N ALA A 321 -89.98 -9.21 0.35
CA ALA A 321 -91.09 -10.12 0.12
C ALA A 321 -92.27 -9.38 -0.53
N PRO A 322 -92.95 -9.96 -1.53
CA PRO A 322 -94.06 -9.27 -2.18
C PRO A 322 -95.09 -8.92 -1.12
N ALA A 323 -95.37 -7.62 -1.00
CA ALA A 323 -96.48 -7.13 -0.19
C ALA A 323 -97.75 -7.84 -0.67
N VAL A 324 -98.45 -8.45 0.28
CA VAL A 324 -99.74 -9.10 0.07
C VAL A 324 -100.65 -8.14 -0.69
N ALA A 325 -101.12 -8.57 -1.87
CA ALA A 325 -101.98 -7.81 -2.73
C ALA A 325 -103.26 -7.38 -1.98
N ALA A 326 -103.49 -6.07 -1.90
CA ALA A 326 -104.78 -5.51 -1.54
C ALA A 326 -105.80 -5.79 -2.67
N PRO A 327 -107.07 -6.08 -2.36
CA PRO A 327 -108.08 -6.38 -3.37
C PRO A 327 -108.46 -5.14 -4.18
N ALA A 328 -108.71 -5.35 -5.47
CA ALA A 328 -109.03 -4.34 -6.47
C ALA A 328 -110.37 -3.60 -6.21
N PRO A 329 -110.49 -2.31 -6.56
CA PRO A 329 -111.77 -1.59 -6.53
C PRO A 329 -112.65 -1.96 -7.72
N ALA A 330 -113.96 -2.00 -7.48
CA ALA A 330 -115.02 -2.44 -8.37
C ALA A 330 -115.16 -1.59 -9.66
N ALA A 331 -115.47 -2.28 -10.76
CA ALA A 331 -115.77 -1.69 -12.07
C ALA A 331 -117.13 -0.95 -12.08
N PRO A 332 -117.28 0.17 -12.81
CA PRO A 332 -118.57 0.81 -13.04
C PRO A 332 -119.38 0.09 -14.13
N ALA A 333 -120.70 0.09 -13.95
CA ALA A 333 -121.69 -0.63 -14.76
C ALA A 333 -121.82 -0.11 -16.20
N PRO A 334 -122.18 -0.98 -17.17
CA PRO A 334 -122.44 -0.59 -18.56
C PRO A 334 -123.81 0.10 -18.72
N ALA A 335 -123.82 1.21 -19.47
CA ALA A 335 -125.02 1.92 -19.88
C ALA A 335 -125.81 1.13 -20.93
N ALA A 336 -127.13 1.10 -20.78
CA ALA A 336 -128.09 0.42 -21.64
C ALA A 336 -128.25 1.12 -23.02
N PRO A 337 -128.62 0.39 -24.09
CA PRO A 337 -128.84 0.94 -25.42
C PRO A 337 -130.33 1.22 -25.70
N ALA A 338 -130.65 2.24 -26.51
CA ALA A 338 -131.86 2.37 -27.37
C ALA A 338 -131.80 3.71 -28.18
N PRO A 339 -132.66 3.96 -29.19
CA PRO A 339 -132.59 3.38 -30.53
C PRO A 339 -132.62 4.44 -31.69
N ALA A 340 -132.38 3.91 -32.90
CA ALA A 340 -132.52 4.40 -34.28
C ALA A 340 -133.15 5.77 -34.66
N ALA A 341 -132.38 6.50 -35.49
CA ALA A 341 -132.70 7.14 -36.80
C ALA A 341 -133.75 8.30 -36.86
N PRO A 342 -133.86 9.10 -37.97
CA PRO A 342 -133.16 9.07 -39.26
C PRO A 342 -132.67 10.44 -39.84
N ALA A 343 -131.92 10.30 -40.94
CA ALA A 343 -131.67 11.15 -42.12
C ALA A 343 -132.15 12.62 -42.22
N GLY A 344 -131.31 13.46 -42.82
CA GLY A 344 -131.78 14.63 -43.58
C GLY A 344 -130.75 15.73 -43.85
N GLN A 345 -130.22 15.71 -45.09
CA GLN A 345 -129.63 16.79 -45.91
C GLN A 345 -128.29 17.41 -45.53
#